data_AF-A0A2M7FVA2-F1
#
_entry.id   AF-A0A2M7FVA2-F1
#
_cell.length_a   1.000
_cell.length_b   1.000
_cell.length_c   1.000
_cell.angle_alpha   90.00
_cell.angle_beta   90.00
_cell.angle_gamma   90.00
#
_symmetry.space_group_name_H-M   'P 1'
#
loop_
_entity.id
_entity.type
_entity.pdbx_description
1 polymer ?
#
loop_
_entity_poly.entity_id
_entity_poly.type
_entity_poly.pdbx_seq_one_letter_code
_entity_poly.pdbx_strand_id
1 'polypeptide(L)'
;LPTPQARQLSAQAIRSLRGNNPFDIFQLDATAYPGNSGGPLFDPDTGEVLGVVNMVLLKSTREAALAQPSGISYAIPSRFVLELLQRNARR
;
A
#
# COMPACT_ATOMS: atom_id res chain seq x y z
N LEU A 1 10.22 5.45 21.80
CA LEU A 1 10.51 5.64 20.36
C LEU A 1 9.22 6.07 19.69
N PRO A 2 9.13 7.18 18.94
CA PRO A 2 7.87 7.53 18.31
C PRO A 2 7.59 6.50 17.22
N THR A 3 6.38 5.93 17.23
CA THR A 3 5.86 5.15 16.11
C THR A 3 6.00 5.96 14.82
N PRO A 4 6.45 5.37 13.70
CA PRO A 4 6.36 6.04 12.42
C PRO A 4 4.86 6.19 12.15
N GLN A 5 4.33 7.35 12.48
CA GLN A 5 3.02 7.75 12.02
C GLN A 5 3.07 7.58 10.51
N ALA A 6 2.23 6.69 9.99
CA ALA A 6 1.79 6.73 8.60
C ALA A 6 1.18 8.12 8.38
N ARG A 7 2.06 9.13 8.23
CA ARG A 7 1.69 10.49 7.90
C ARG A 7 0.95 10.34 6.59
N GLN A 8 -0.35 10.58 6.71
CA GLN A 8 -1.35 10.30 5.70
C GLN A 8 -0.83 10.74 4.34
N LEU A 9 -0.56 9.76 3.48
CA LEU A 9 -0.55 10.02 2.05
C LEU A 9 -2.00 10.39 1.70
N SER A 10 -2.27 11.69 1.71
CA SER A 10 -3.57 12.26 1.39
C SER A 10 -3.91 11.94 -0.07
N ALA A 11 -5.19 12.03 -0.44
CA ALA A 11 -5.59 11.88 -1.84
C ALA A 11 -4.85 12.87 -2.77
N GLN A 12 -4.37 13.99 -2.24
CA GLN A 12 -3.48 14.91 -2.96
C GLN A 12 -2.08 14.33 -3.14
N ALA A 13 -1.48 13.73 -2.11
CA ALA A 13 -0.21 13.03 -2.25
C ALA A 13 -0.31 11.87 -3.26
N ILE A 14 -1.37 11.05 -3.22
CA ILE A 14 -1.59 9.98 -4.21
C ILE A 14 -1.73 10.54 -5.64
N ARG A 15 -2.44 11.67 -5.81
CA ARG A 15 -2.53 12.34 -7.12
C ARG A 15 -1.17 12.86 -7.58
N SER A 16 -0.35 13.40 -6.67
CA SER A 16 1.02 13.83 -6.95
C SER A 16 1.94 12.66 -7.30
N LEU A 17 1.76 11.48 -6.69
CA LEU A 17 2.49 10.25 -7.04
C LEU A 17 2.19 9.77 -8.46
N ARG A 18 1.00 10.08 -9.02
CA ARG A 18 0.65 9.75 -10.42
C ARG A 18 1.19 10.77 -11.44
N GLY A 19 1.53 11.99 -11.02
CA GLY A 19 1.79 13.12 -11.93
C GLY A 19 3.26 13.39 -12.28
N ASN A 20 4.21 13.20 -11.34
CA ASN A 20 5.60 13.68 -11.52
C ASN A 20 6.64 12.58 -11.72
N ASN A 21 6.31 11.33 -11.40
CA ASN A 21 7.05 10.10 -11.73
C ASN A 21 6.13 8.96 -11.26
N PRO A 22 5.48 8.18 -12.15
CA PRO A 22 4.54 7.16 -11.71
C PRO A 22 5.31 6.14 -10.88
N PHE A 23 5.12 6.19 -9.56
CA PHE A 23 5.56 5.10 -8.71
C PHE A 23 4.82 3.86 -9.19
N ASP A 24 5.57 2.83 -9.58
CA ASP A 24 5.02 1.58 -10.08
C ASP A 24 4.44 0.81 -8.89
N ILE A 25 3.20 1.13 -8.53
CA ILE A 25 2.44 0.55 -7.42
C ILE A 25 1.17 -0.09 -7.96
N PHE A 26 0.65 -1.09 -7.26
CA PHE A 26 -0.65 -1.65 -7.57
C PHE A 26 -1.74 -0.79 -6.94
N GLN A 27 -2.75 -0.45 -7.74
CA GLN A 27 -4.05 0.00 -7.26
C GLN A 27 -5.01 -1.18 -7.36
N LEU A 28 -5.72 -1.46 -6.28
CA LEU A 28 -6.63 -2.59 -6.16
C LEU A 28 -8.05 -2.08 -5.99
N ASP A 29 -9.00 -2.74 -6.66
CA ASP A 29 -10.43 -2.65 -6.35
C ASP A 29 -10.76 -3.68 -5.26
N ALA A 30 -10.16 -3.45 -4.09
CA ALA A 30 -10.27 -4.34 -2.94
C ALA A 30 -10.38 -3.51 -1.67
N THR A 31 -11.38 -3.84 -0.85
CA THR A 31 -11.58 -3.22 0.45
C THR A 31 -10.50 -3.66 1.43
N ALA A 32 -9.70 -2.71 1.89
CA ALA A 32 -8.83 -2.89 3.04
C ALA A 32 -9.19 -1.87 4.13
N TYR A 33 -8.89 -2.22 5.38
CA TYR A 33 -9.15 -1.39 6.55
C TYR A 33 -7.84 -0.95 7.20
N PRO A 34 -7.86 0.14 7.99
CA PRO A 34 -6.79 0.43 8.93
C PRO A 34 -6.46 -0.81 9.77
N GLY A 35 -5.20 -1.25 9.73
CA GLY A 35 -4.77 -2.52 10.34
C GLY A 35 -4.31 -3.58 9.33
N ASN A 36 -4.80 -3.52 8.09
CA ASN A 36 -4.38 -4.45 7.02
C ASN A 36 -3.02 -4.07 6.38
N SER A 37 -2.48 -2.89 6.70
CA SER A 37 -1.17 -2.44 6.22
C SER A 37 -0.07 -3.43 6.61
N GLY A 38 0.79 -3.78 5.66
CA GLY A 38 1.82 -4.81 5.81
C GLY A 38 1.36 -6.22 5.44
N GLY A 39 0.05 -6.44 5.26
CA GLY A 39 -0.48 -7.72 4.80
C GLY A 39 -0.10 -8.05 3.35
N PRO A 40 -0.07 -9.35 2.98
CA PRO A 40 0.26 -9.78 1.64
C PRO A 40 -0.91 -9.54 0.68
N LEU A 41 -0.61 -9.02 -0.51
CA LEU A 41 -1.42 -9.22 -1.70
C LEU A 41 -0.91 -10.51 -2.35
N PHE A 42 -1.75 -11.52 -2.48
CA PHE A 42 -1.35 -12.81 -3.03
C PHE A 42 -2.36 -13.35 -4.03
N ASP A 43 -1.86 -14.18 -4.95
CA ASP A 43 -2.68 -14.99 -5.84
C ASP A 43 -3.26 -16.18 -5.04
N PRO A 44 -4.59 -16.33 -4.94
CA PRO A 44 -5.22 -17.38 -4.14
C PRO A 44 -5.02 -18.79 -4.69
N ASP A 45 -4.76 -18.94 -5.98
CA ASP A 45 -4.60 -20.26 -6.62
C ASP A 45 -3.17 -20.78 -6.43
N THR A 46 -2.17 -19.89 -6.49
CA THR A 46 -0.74 -20.25 -6.40
C THR A 46 -0.11 -19.98 -5.03
N GLY A 47 -0.69 -19.08 -4.24
CA GLY A 47 -0.11 -18.58 -2.99
C GLY A 47 1.03 -17.57 -3.20
N GLU A 48 1.31 -17.14 -4.44
CA GLU A 48 2.38 -16.19 -4.72
C GLU A 48 2.08 -14.81 -4.11
N VAL A 49 3.05 -14.24 -3.38
CA VAL A 49 2.94 -12.88 -2.84
C VAL A 49 3.36 -11.85 -3.89
N LEU A 50 2.37 -11.19 -4.47
CA LEU A 50 2.53 -10.19 -5.52
C LEU A 50 2.91 -8.82 -4.96
N GLY A 51 2.53 -8.51 -3.72
CA GLY A 51 2.83 -7.23 -3.11
C GLY A 51 2.51 -7.13 -1.63
N VAL A 52 2.79 -5.96 -1.07
CA VAL A 52 2.55 -5.63 0.34
C VAL A 52 1.57 -4.47 0.41
N VAL A 53 0.42 -4.70 1.05
CA VAL A 53 -0.60 -3.67 1.27
C VAL A 53 0.01 -2.52 2.04
N ASN A 54 -0.14 -1.30 1.55
CA ASN A 54 0.48 -0.12 2.16
C ASN A 54 -0.56 0.88 2.66
N MET A 55 -1.58 1.18 1.85
CA MET A 55 -2.57 2.18 2.22
C MET A 55 -3.91 1.95 1.51
N VAL A 56 -4.90 2.72 1.92
CA VAL A 56 -6.23 2.81 1.31
C VAL A 56 -6.51 4.24 0.86
N LEU A 57 -7.34 4.41 -0.17
CA LEU A 57 -7.82 5.73 -0.52
C LEU A 57 -8.80 6.21 0.55
N LEU A 58 -8.48 7.31 1.24
CA LEU A 58 -9.42 7.95 2.17
C LEU A 58 -10.36 8.87 1.40
N LYS A 59 -11.67 8.65 1.52
CA LYS A 59 -12.71 9.56 0.98
C LYS A 59 -12.85 10.83 1.81
N SER A 60 -12.65 10.73 3.13
CA SER A 60 -12.71 11.87 4.07
C SER A 60 -11.73 11.66 5.24
N THR A 61 -12.22 11.39 6.45
CA THR A 61 -11.42 11.19 7.65
C THR A 61 -11.05 9.71 7.84
N ARG A 62 -10.15 9.45 8.81
CA ARG A 62 -9.72 8.09 9.14
C ARG A 62 -10.85 7.30 9.80
N GLU A 63 -11.66 7.95 10.61
CA GLU A 63 -12.84 7.39 11.28
C GLU A 63 -13.88 6.99 10.24
N ALA A 64 -14.09 7.84 9.23
CA ALA A 64 -14.97 7.54 8.12
C ALA A 64 -14.49 6.35 7.27
N ALA A 65 -13.18 6.12 7.16
CA ALA A 65 -12.65 4.96 6.44
C ALA A 65 -12.94 3.62 7.12
N LEU A 66 -13.21 3.62 8.43
CA LEU A 66 -13.68 2.42 9.14
C LEU A 66 -15.15 2.13 8.84
N ALA A 67 -15.99 3.17 8.80
CA ALA A 67 -17.43 3.03 8.57
C ALA A 67 -17.79 2.88 7.08
N GLN A 68 -17.07 3.56 6.20
CA GLN A 68 -17.30 3.61 4.75
C GLN A 68 -15.96 3.56 4.01
N PRO A 69 -15.39 2.36 3.83
CA PRO A 69 -14.17 2.22 3.05
C PRO A 69 -14.40 2.65 1.60
N SER A 70 -13.33 3.09 0.94
CA SER A 70 -13.43 3.53 -0.46
C SER A 70 -13.58 2.40 -1.47
N GLY A 71 -13.26 1.17 -1.06
CA GLY A 71 -13.06 0.03 -1.95
C GLY A 71 -11.72 0.05 -2.69
N ILE A 72 -10.92 1.11 -2.54
CA ILE A 72 -9.64 1.26 -3.25
C ILE A 72 -8.49 1.14 -2.26
N SER A 73 -7.60 0.18 -2.51
CA SER A 73 -6.37 -0.01 -1.75
C SER A 73 -5.15 0.00 -2.66
N TYR A 74 -3.97 0.18 -2.06
CA TYR A 74 -2.71 0.24 -2.77
C TYR A 74 -1.70 -0.72 -2.15
N ALA A 75 -0.95 -1.40 -3.01
CA ALA A 75 0.10 -2.31 -2.61
C ALA A 75 1.42 -1.97 -3.32
N ILE A 76 2.52 -2.17 -2.60
CA ILE A 76 3.87 -2.08 -3.15
C ILE A 76 4.22 -3.44 -3.77
N PRO A 77 4.60 -3.50 -5.06
CA PRO A 77 5.01 -4.75 -5.71
C PRO A 77 6.15 -5.46 -4.97
N SER A 78 6.05 -6.78 -4.83
CA SER A 78 7.00 -7.61 -4.08
C SER A 78 8.41 -7.55 -4.67
N ARG A 79 8.56 -7.28 -5.98
CA ARG A 79 9.87 -7.07 -6.63
C ARG A 79 10.73 -6.02 -5.91
N PHE A 80 10.15 -4.95 -5.39
CA PHE A 80 10.93 -3.93 -4.67
C PHE A 80 11.48 -4.46 -3.35
N VAL A 81 10.70 -5.29 -2.65
CA VAL A 81 11.15 -5.96 -1.42
C VAL A 81 12.29 -6.92 -1.75
N LEU A 82 12.14 -7.73 -2.80
CA LEU A 82 13.17 -8.66 -3.25
C LEU A 82 14.47 -7.94 -3.65
N GLU A 83 14.37 -6.85 -4.42
CA GLU A 83 15.53 -6.04 -4.78
C GLU A 83 16.24 -5.47 -3.55
N LEU A 84 15.50 -4.97 -2.56
CA LEU A 84 16.07 -4.46 -1.31
C LEU A 84 16.78 -5.57 -0.53
N LEU A 85 16.18 -6.76 -0.42
CA LEU A 85 16.79 -7.91 0.23
C LEU A 85 18.09 -8.33 -0.48
N GLN A 86 18.08 -8.40 -1.81
CA GLN A 86 19.26 -8.73 -2.62
C GLN A 86 20.39 -7.71 -2.46
N ARG A 87 20.06 -6.41 -2.43
CA ARG A 87 21.06 -5.34 -2.22
C ARG A 87 21.73 -5.45 -0.86
N ASN A 88 20.99 -5.86 0.18
CA ASN A 88 21.53 -6.01 1.53
C ASN A 88 22.28 -7.33 1.73
N ALA A 89 21.90 -8.41 1.04
CA ALA A 89 22.61 -9.70 1.11
C ALA A 89 24.00 -9.67 0.46
N ARG A 90 24.31 -8.63 -0.34
CA ARG A 90 25.63 -8.42 -0.98
C ARG A 90 26.56 -7.52 -0.15
N ARG A 91 26.17 -7.15 1.07
CA ARG A 91 27.00 -6.42 2.04
C ARG A 91 27.52 -7.39 3.08
#